data_AF-A0A2G6I9N2-F1
#
_entry.id   AF-A0A2G6I9N2-F1
#
_cell.length_a   1.000
_cell.length_b   1.000
_cell.length_c   1.000
_cell.angle_alpha   90.00
_cell.angle_beta   90.00
_cell.angle_gamma   90.00
#
_symmetry.space_group_name_H-M   'P 1'
#
loop_
_entity.id
_entity.type
_entity.pdbx_description
1 polymer ?
#
loop_
_entity_poly.entity_id
_entity_poly.type
_entity_poly.pdbx_seq_one_letter_code
_entity_poly.pdbx_strand_id
1 'polypeptide(L)'
;MEGDQPNGSHHHPPGGLRVADAGLSPTEQNVLTIARHFMQSLARPESQGWIRAFGVAHAVWPKRLAPGLGVAVFAMVQCLRGARVSGFRFSNPDCEHCSAFLSDDERRLANMLKATSRGARSAAHADALMLCEGNDPAMLLEAVRGLADLIQDALRDAEEGLHAEHRAMRPAG
;
A
#
# COMPACT_ATOMS: atom_id res chain seq x y z
N MET A 1 14.88 20.81 36.24
CA MET A 1 13.87 19.75 36.41
C MET A 1 12.55 20.40 36.10
N GLU A 2 12.17 20.42 34.82
CA GLU A 2 10.84 20.86 34.39
C GLU A 2 10.56 20.07 33.11
N GLY A 3 9.55 19.21 33.20
CA GLY A 3 9.23 18.22 32.18
C GLY A 3 8.51 18.86 31.00
N ASP A 4 9.09 18.67 29.83
CA ASP A 4 8.44 18.93 28.55
C ASP A 4 7.59 17.71 28.19
N GLN A 5 6.26 17.82 28.32
CA GLN A 5 5.33 16.79 27.85
C GLN A 5 5.06 16.99 26.35
N PRO A 6 5.24 15.97 25.49
CA PRO A 6 4.90 16.08 24.09
C PRO A 6 3.38 15.96 23.92
N ASN A 7 2.72 17.09 23.67
CA ASN A 7 1.29 17.14 23.38
C ASN A 7 1.02 16.68 21.92
N GLY A 8 1.02 15.36 21.71
CA GLY A 8 0.63 14.74 20.44
C GLY A 8 -0.89 14.71 20.31
N SER A 9 -1.47 15.73 19.70
CA SER A 9 -2.90 15.76 19.41
C SER A 9 -3.27 14.68 18.38
N HIS A 10 -3.94 13.62 18.85
CA HIS A 10 -4.59 12.59 18.06
C HIS A 10 -5.83 13.17 17.35
N HIS A 11 -5.64 14.08 16.40
CA HIS A 11 -6.76 14.64 15.63
C HIS A 11 -6.97 13.83 14.34
N HIS A 12 -7.78 12.79 14.44
CA HIS A 12 -8.62 12.40 13.30
C HIS A 12 -9.86 13.29 13.28
N PRO A 13 -10.27 13.81 12.11
CA PRO A 13 -11.56 14.46 12.00
C PRO A 13 -12.66 13.44 12.34
N PRO A 14 -13.72 13.82 13.09
CA PRO A 14 -14.90 12.99 13.27
C PRO A 14 -15.42 12.51 11.90
N GLY A 15 -15.56 11.20 11.71
CA GLY A 15 -16.05 10.61 10.45
C GLY A 15 -15.00 10.09 9.48
N GLY A 16 -13.74 9.92 9.89
CA GLY A 16 -12.72 9.24 9.08
C GLY A 16 -13.12 7.82 8.67
N LEU A 17 -12.91 7.45 7.40
CA LEU A 17 -13.19 6.11 6.89
C LEU A 17 -12.18 5.11 7.48
N ARG A 18 -12.67 4.05 8.14
CA ARG A 18 -11.81 2.99 8.64
C ARG A 18 -11.27 2.16 7.49
N VAL A 19 -10.04 1.67 7.61
CA VAL A 19 -9.44 0.74 6.64
C VAL A 19 -10.32 -0.49 6.45
N ALA A 20 -10.88 -1.03 7.54
CA ALA A 20 -11.79 -2.18 7.52
C ALA A 20 -13.07 -1.94 6.71
N ASP A 21 -13.55 -0.70 6.64
CA ASP A 21 -14.80 -0.32 5.98
C ASP A 21 -14.58 0.13 4.52
N ALA A 22 -13.31 0.25 4.08
CA ALA A 22 -12.96 0.77 2.76
C ALA A 22 -13.17 -0.21 1.60
N GLY A 23 -13.53 -1.46 1.92
CA GLY A 23 -13.74 -2.54 0.94
C GLY A 23 -12.44 -2.96 0.24
N LEU A 24 -11.31 -2.87 0.95
CA LEU A 24 -9.99 -3.33 0.50
C LEU A 24 -9.80 -4.80 0.86
N SER A 25 -9.30 -5.58 -0.09
CA SER A 25 -8.78 -6.92 0.15
C SER A 25 -7.57 -6.88 1.11
N PRO A 26 -7.23 -7.99 1.78
CA PRO A 26 -6.04 -8.07 2.62
C PRO A 26 -4.76 -7.64 1.88
N THR A 27 -4.63 -8.02 0.61
CA THR A 27 -3.50 -7.63 -0.24
C THR A 27 -3.42 -6.12 -0.46
N GLU A 28 -4.56 -5.47 -0.74
CA GLU A 28 -4.61 -4.01 -0.91
C GLU A 28 -4.31 -3.27 0.40
N GLN A 29 -4.73 -3.81 1.56
CA GLN A 29 -4.39 -3.27 2.87
C GLN A 29 -2.88 -3.38 3.17
N ASN A 30 -2.25 -4.50 2.77
CA ASN A 30 -0.81 -4.68 2.91
C ASN A 30 -0.02 -3.69 2.03
N VAL A 31 -0.45 -3.51 0.77
CA VAL A 31 0.13 -2.49 -0.12
C VAL A 31 0.03 -1.10 0.49
N LEU A 32 -1.13 -0.72 1.02
CA LEU A 32 -1.31 0.57 1.69
C LEU A 32 -0.37 0.72 2.90
N THR A 33 -0.22 -0.32 3.72
CA THR A 33 0.67 -0.32 4.89
C THR A 33 2.13 -0.12 4.50
N ILE A 34 2.58 -0.81 3.45
CA ILE A 34 3.95 -0.67 2.92
C ILE A 34 4.15 0.74 2.35
N ALA A 35 3.17 1.24 1.60
CA ALA A 35 3.21 2.60 1.06
C ALA A 35 3.33 3.64 2.17
N ARG A 36 2.59 3.50 3.28
CA ARG A 36 2.70 4.36 4.47
C ARG A 36 4.11 4.38 5.05
N HIS A 37 4.76 3.22 5.18
CA HIS A 37 6.13 3.16 5.68
C HIS A 37 7.15 3.80 4.73
N PHE A 38 6.98 3.67 3.41
CA PHE A 38 7.81 4.40 2.46
C PHE A 38 7.57 5.91 2.52
N MET A 39 6.31 6.35 2.55
CA MET A 39 5.95 7.77 2.69
C MET A 39 6.50 8.36 4.00
N GLN A 40 6.41 7.62 5.11
CA GLN A 40 7.02 7.99 6.39
C GLN A 40 8.54 8.14 6.28
N SER A 41 9.22 7.23 5.59
CA SER A 41 10.67 7.30 5.39
C SER A 41 11.09 8.50 4.55
N LEU A 42 10.29 8.85 3.56
CA LEU A 42 10.55 10.00 2.70
C LEU A 42 10.25 11.33 3.40
N ALA A 43 9.28 11.34 4.33
CA ALA A 43 8.95 12.51 5.14
C ALA A 43 9.88 12.68 6.35
N ARG A 44 10.38 11.58 6.92
CA ARG A 44 11.21 11.49 8.13
C ARG A 44 12.27 10.38 7.97
N PRO A 45 13.38 10.65 7.28
CA PRO A 45 14.41 9.64 6.97
C PRO A 45 14.95 8.89 8.21
N GLU A 46 15.04 9.57 9.35
CA GLU A 46 15.46 9.03 10.64
C GLU A 46 14.56 7.91 11.18
N SER A 47 13.30 7.83 10.71
CA SER A 47 12.38 6.76 11.10
C SER A 47 12.76 5.37 10.55
N GLN A 48 13.60 5.35 9.49
CA GLN A 48 14.00 4.16 8.76
C GLN A 48 12.82 3.26 8.38
N GLY A 49 11.64 3.85 8.11
CA GLY A 49 10.40 3.13 7.83
C GLY A 49 10.52 2.13 6.66
N TRP A 50 11.45 2.34 5.73
CA TRP A 50 11.71 1.47 4.59
C TRP A 50 12.09 0.06 5.03
N ILE A 51 12.75 -0.10 6.19
CA ILE A 51 13.05 -1.42 6.77
C ILE A 51 11.73 -2.12 7.14
N ARG A 52 10.79 -1.40 7.77
CA ARG A 52 9.45 -1.92 8.09
C ARG A 52 8.64 -2.22 6.83
N ALA A 53 8.74 -1.39 5.80
CA ALA A 53 8.08 -1.61 4.51
C ALA A 53 8.49 -2.96 3.89
N PHE A 54 9.80 -3.25 3.82
CA PHE A 54 10.28 -4.55 3.35
C PHE A 54 9.96 -5.69 4.32
N GLY A 55 9.99 -5.45 5.63
CA GLY A 55 9.56 -6.42 6.65
C GLY A 55 8.12 -6.87 6.44
N VAL A 56 7.19 -5.93 6.22
CA VAL A 56 5.78 -6.24 5.89
C VAL A 56 5.70 -7.02 4.58
N ALA A 57 6.41 -6.61 3.53
CA ALA A 57 6.40 -7.33 2.26
C ALA A 57 6.87 -8.80 2.41
N HIS A 58 7.91 -9.04 3.21
CA HIS A 58 8.40 -10.38 3.51
C HIS A 58 7.47 -11.22 4.38
N ALA A 59 6.67 -10.59 5.24
CA ALA A 59 5.70 -11.29 6.08
C ALA A 59 4.46 -11.75 5.29
N VAL A 60 4.09 -11.02 4.23
CA VAL A 60 2.80 -11.23 3.54
C VAL A 60 2.91 -11.94 2.19
N TRP A 61 4.08 -11.94 1.54
CA TRP A 61 4.26 -12.58 0.22
C TRP A 61 5.35 -13.65 0.23
N PRO A 62 5.30 -14.61 -0.72
CA PRO A 62 6.34 -15.61 -0.89
C PRO A 62 7.74 -14.98 -1.00
N LYS A 63 8.73 -15.61 -0.37
CA LYS A 63 10.11 -15.09 -0.25
C LYS A 63 10.71 -14.64 -1.59
N ARG A 64 10.39 -15.34 -2.68
CA ARG A 64 10.89 -15.04 -4.03
C ARG A 64 10.36 -13.70 -4.57
N LEU A 65 9.12 -13.33 -4.22
CA LEU A 65 8.42 -12.18 -4.81
C LEU A 65 8.38 -10.96 -3.87
N ALA A 66 8.52 -11.17 -2.57
CA ALA A 66 8.49 -10.11 -1.56
C ALA A 66 9.41 -8.91 -1.86
N PRO A 67 10.68 -9.07 -2.28
CA PRO A 67 11.54 -7.93 -2.63
C PRO A 67 11.00 -7.13 -3.82
N GLY A 68 10.56 -7.83 -4.88
CA GLY A 68 10.03 -7.20 -6.09
C GLY A 68 8.75 -6.42 -5.81
N LEU A 69 7.87 -6.95 -4.95
CA LEU A 69 6.66 -6.25 -4.52
C LEU A 69 6.98 -5.02 -3.68
N GLY A 70 7.92 -5.10 -2.74
CA GLY A 70 8.38 -3.92 -1.99
C GLY A 70 8.90 -2.82 -2.92
N VAL A 71 9.72 -3.18 -3.91
CA VAL A 71 10.23 -2.24 -4.91
C VAL A 71 9.11 -1.66 -5.79
N ALA A 72 8.14 -2.47 -6.20
CA ALA A 72 7.01 -2.00 -7.00
C ALA A 72 6.11 -1.00 -6.22
N VAL A 73 5.85 -1.26 -4.93
CA VAL A 73 5.15 -0.30 -4.06
C VAL A 73 5.96 0.98 -3.91
N PHE A 74 7.28 0.89 -3.73
CA PHE A 74 8.13 2.08 -3.67
C PHE A 74 8.10 2.88 -4.97
N ALA A 75 8.17 2.22 -6.13
CA ALA A 75 8.07 2.88 -7.43
C ALA A 75 6.74 3.61 -7.60
N MET A 76 5.62 3.00 -7.21
CA MET A 76 4.30 3.66 -7.17
C MET A 76 4.33 4.93 -6.30
N VAL A 77 4.90 4.86 -5.09
CA VAL A 77 5.02 6.02 -4.19
C VAL A 77 5.87 7.13 -4.84
N GLN A 78 6.96 6.77 -5.52
CA GLN A 78 7.83 7.74 -6.20
C GLN A 78 7.13 8.42 -7.37
N CYS A 79 6.38 7.67 -8.19
CA CYS A 79 5.55 8.23 -9.26
C CYS A 79 4.49 9.19 -8.71
N LEU A 80 3.80 8.82 -7.63
CA LEU A 80 2.81 9.66 -6.97
C LEU A 80 3.43 10.97 -6.45
N ARG A 81 4.61 10.90 -5.83
CA ARG A 81 5.33 12.09 -5.36
C ARG A 81 5.78 12.99 -6.50
N GLY A 82 6.25 12.41 -7.61
CA GLY A 82 6.70 13.16 -8.78
C GLY A 82 5.56 13.88 -9.51
N ALA A 83 4.34 13.37 -9.41
CA ALA A 83 3.17 13.93 -10.10
C ALA A 83 2.42 15.01 -9.29
N ARG A 84 2.73 15.18 -8.00
CA ARG A 84 2.00 16.10 -7.11
C ARG A 84 2.80 17.36 -6.82
N VAL A 85 2.09 18.48 -6.68
CA VAL A 85 2.68 19.72 -6.15
C VAL A 85 2.54 19.77 -4.64
N SER A 86 1.38 19.34 -4.12
CA SER A 86 1.14 19.30 -2.67
C SER A 86 1.63 18.00 -2.02
N GLY A 87 1.90 18.06 -0.72
CA GLY A 87 2.19 16.87 0.07
C GLY A 87 1.02 15.87 0.04
N PHE A 88 1.35 14.58 0.04
CA PHE A 88 0.36 13.52 0.20
C PHE A 88 0.08 13.30 1.69
N ARG A 89 -1.19 13.37 2.11
CA ARG A 89 -1.57 13.10 3.51
C ARG A 89 -1.71 11.60 3.73
N PHE A 90 -1.00 11.06 4.72
CA PHE A 90 -1.12 9.65 5.09
C PHE A 90 -1.18 9.49 6.60
N SER A 91 -1.77 8.38 7.05
CA SER A 91 -1.88 8.05 8.46
C SER A 91 -0.58 7.42 8.96
N ASN A 92 -0.17 7.75 10.19
CA ASN A 92 1.06 7.23 10.77
C ASN A 92 0.97 5.69 10.90
N PRO A 93 1.83 4.92 10.21
CA PRO A 93 1.77 3.46 10.27
C PRO A 93 2.20 2.89 11.62
N ASP A 94 2.98 3.64 12.42
CA ASP A 94 3.46 3.19 13.74
C ASP A 94 2.50 3.56 14.88
N CYS A 95 1.36 4.18 14.58
CA CYS A 95 0.33 4.46 15.57
C CYS A 95 -0.89 3.58 15.31
N GLU A 96 -1.18 2.66 16.21
CA GLU A 96 -2.30 1.70 16.11
C GLU A 96 -3.65 2.39 15.88
N HIS A 97 -3.88 3.53 16.54
CA HIS A 97 -5.10 4.30 16.34
C HIS A 97 -5.12 4.97 14.96
N CYS A 98 -4.01 5.58 14.52
CA CYS A 98 -3.98 6.30 13.25
C CYS A 98 -4.03 5.39 12.04
N SER A 99 -3.31 4.27 12.08
CA SER A 99 -3.26 3.32 10.97
C SER A 99 -4.61 2.66 10.69
N ALA A 100 -5.55 2.67 11.64
CA ALA A 100 -6.90 2.16 11.48
C ALA A 100 -7.80 3.01 10.55
N PHE A 101 -7.41 4.25 10.23
CA PHE A 101 -8.19 5.18 9.42
C PHE A 101 -7.47 5.56 8.11
N LEU A 102 -8.25 6.00 7.12
CA LEU A 102 -7.76 6.56 5.88
C LEU A 102 -7.83 8.09 5.92
N SER A 103 -6.77 8.75 5.48
CA SER A 103 -6.85 10.13 5.02
C SER A 103 -7.68 10.24 3.72
N ASP A 104 -8.02 11.46 3.31
CA ASP A 104 -8.68 11.68 2.01
C ASP A 104 -7.83 11.23 0.82
N ASP A 105 -6.52 11.48 0.89
CA ASP A 105 -5.56 11.07 -0.15
C ASP A 105 -5.39 9.54 -0.16
N GLU A 106 -5.32 8.92 1.02
CA GLU A 106 -5.26 7.45 1.15
C GLU A 106 -6.53 6.78 0.64
N ARG A 107 -7.70 7.40 0.86
CA ARG A 107 -8.97 6.89 0.31
C ARG A 107 -8.95 6.87 -1.21
N ARG A 108 -8.40 7.90 -1.86
CA ARG A 108 -8.26 7.94 -3.32
C ARG A 108 -7.25 6.91 -3.82
N LEU A 109 -6.10 6.78 -3.15
CA LEU A 109 -5.10 5.75 -3.45
C LEU A 109 -5.71 4.35 -3.34
N ALA A 110 -6.45 4.09 -2.25
CA ALA A 110 -7.16 2.85 -2.02
C ALA A 110 -8.19 2.55 -3.12
N ASN A 111 -8.96 3.55 -3.55
CA ASN A 111 -9.90 3.38 -4.66
C ASN A 111 -9.21 3.10 -5.99
N MET A 112 -8.08 3.78 -6.29
CA MET A 112 -7.29 3.52 -7.49
C MET A 112 -6.71 2.09 -7.49
N LEU A 113 -6.13 1.64 -6.37
CA LEU A 113 -5.62 0.27 -6.23
C LEU A 113 -6.73 -0.76 -6.48
N LYS A 114 -7.87 -0.55 -5.84
CA LYS A 114 -9.07 -1.38 -5.96
C LYS A 114 -9.66 -1.39 -7.38
N ALA A 115 -9.68 -0.25 -8.05
CA ALA A 115 -10.16 -0.16 -9.42
C ALA A 115 -9.20 -0.87 -10.39
N THR A 116 -7.89 -0.72 -10.20
CA THR A 116 -6.88 -1.41 -11.02
C THR A 116 -6.93 -2.92 -10.83
N SER A 117 -6.98 -3.42 -9.59
CA SER A 117 -7.07 -4.86 -9.30
C SER A 117 -8.32 -5.51 -9.92
N ARG A 118 -9.39 -4.74 -10.10
CA ARG A 118 -10.66 -5.18 -10.68
C ARG A 118 -10.80 -4.91 -12.18
N GLY A 119 -9.76 -4.39 -12.83
CA GLY A 119 -9.79 -4.05 -14.26
C GLY A 119 -10.70 -2.85 -14.62
N ALA A 120 -11.15 -2.07 -13.62
CA ALA A 120 -12.01 -0.90 -13.80
C ALA A 120 -11.19 0.33 -14.24
N ARG A 121 -10.64 0.29 -15.46
CA ARG A 121 -9.66 1.27 -15.98
C ARG A 121 -10.10 2.73 -15.86
N SER A 122 -11.35 3.04 -16.22
CA SER A 122 -11.86 4.42 -16.16
C SER A 122 -11.93 4.95 -14.73
N ALA A 123 -12.32 4.11 -13.76
CA ALA A 123 -12.36 4.49 -12.36
C ALA A 123 -10.94 4.70 -11.80
N ALA A 124 -10.01 3.78 -12.12
CA ALA A 124 -8.61 3.91 -11.73
C ALA A 124 -7.99 5.21 -12.27
N HIS A 125 -8.28 5.55 -13.54
CA HIS A 125 -7.80 6.77 -14.17
C HIS A 125 -8.38 8.03 -13.52
N ALA A 126 -9.68 8.04 -13.20
CA ALA A 126 -10.32 9.16 -12.53
C ALA A 126 -9.74 9.43 -11.13
N ASP A 127 -9.54 8.38 -10.33
CA ASP A 127 -8.89 8.51 -9.02
C ASP A 127 -7.42 8.95 -9.15
N ALA A 128 -6.69 8.44 -10.16
CA ALA A 128 -5.32 8.83 -10.42
C ALA A 128 -5.19 10.32 -10.80
N LEU A 129 -6.08 10.85 -11.66
CA LEU A 129 -6.10 12.28 -11.98
C LEU A 129 -6.32 13.14 -10.73
N MET A 130 -7.25 12.73 -9.86
CA MET A 130 -7.51 13.45 -8.61
C MET A 130 -6.32 13.38 -7.65
N LEU A 131 -5.64 12.23 -7.58
CA LEU A 131 -4.42 12.05 -6.79
C LEU A 131 -3.26 12.89 -7.31
N CYS A 132 -3.13 13.01 -8.63
CA CYS A 132 -2.11 13.82 -9.29
C CYS A 132 -2.50 15.29 -9.42
N GLU A 133 -3.61 15.74 -8.81
CA GLU A 133 -4.05 17.14 -8.81
C GLU A 133 -4.31 17.69 -10.23
N GLY A 134 -4.70 16.82 -11.16
CA GLY A 134 -4.90 17.14 -12.57
C GLY A 134 -3.65 17.02 -13.44
N ASN A 135 -2.48 16.75 -12.86
CA ASN A 135 -1.26 16.43 -13.63
C ASN A 135 -1.35 15.04 -14.28
N ASP A 136 -0.48 14.77 -15.24
CA ASP A 136 -0.45 13.51 -15.99
C ASP A 136 -0.25 12.29 -15.06
N PRO A 137 -1.23 11.36 -14.98
CA PRO A 137 -1.15 10.20 -14.12
C PRO A 137 -0.50 8.98 -14.80
N ALA A 138 -0.04 9.08 -16.05
CA ALA A 138 0.40 7.92 -16.85
C ALA A 138 1.45 7.05 -16.13
N MET A 139 2.49 7.67 -15.57
CA MET A 139 3.55 6.94 -14.85
C MET A 139 3.04 6.26 -13.58
N LEU A 140 2.11 6.90 -12.86
CA LEU A 140 1.49 6.31 -11.67
C LEU A 140 0.62 5.10 -12.05
N LEU A 141 -0.20 5.24 -13.09
CA LEU A 141 -1.06 4.16 -13.58
C LEU A 141 -0.24 2.97 -14.08
N GLU A 142 0.88 3.21 -14.75
CA GLU A 142 1.80 2.15 -15.17
C GLU A 142 2.39 1.41 -13.96
N ALA A 143 2.89 2.15 -12.96
CA ALA A 143 3.46 1.57 -11.75
C ALA A 143 2.42 0.73 -10.97
N VAL A 144 1.17 1.20 -10.87
CA VAL A 144 0.09 0.49 -10.19
C VAL A 144 -0.33 -0.75 -10.97
N ARG A 145 -0.34 -0.71 -12.31
CA ARG A 145 -0.61 -1.89 -13.14
C ARG A 145 0.47 -2.95 -12.98
N GLY A 146 1.75 -2.56 -13.07
CA GLY A 146 2.85 -3.49 -12.84
C GLY A 146 2.84 -4.10 -11.44
N LEU A 147 2.46 -3.32 -10.42
CA LEU A 147 2.24 -3.84 -9.07
C LEU A 147 1.09 -4.86 -9.02
N ALA A 148 -0.04 -4.58 -9.67
CA ALA A 148 -1.17 -5.49 -9.72
C ALA A 148 -0.80 -6.81 -10.42
N ASP A 149 -0.05 -6.74 -11.52
CA ASP A 149 0.42 -7.92 -12.25
C ASP A 149 1.34 -8.79 -11.38
N LEU A 150 2.31 -8.18 -10.67
CA LEU A 150 3.18 -8.90 -9.72
C LEU A 150 2.41 -9.56 -8.58
N ILE A 151 1.35 -8.90 -8.10
CA ILE A 151 0.46 -9.48 -7.08
C ILE A 151 -0.27 -10.70 -7.64
N GLN A 152 -0.79 -10.62 -8.87
CA GLN A 152 -1.46 -11.76 -9.50
C GLN A 152 -0.50 -12.93 -9.73
N ASP A 153 0.74 -12.65 -10.13
CA ASP A 153 1.79 -13.67 -10.22
C ASP A 153 2.05 -14.33 -8.87
N ALA A 154 2.12 -13.53 -7.80
CA ALA A 154 2.35 -14.06 -6.45
C ALA A 154 1.22 -14.94 -5.92
N LEU A 155 -0.03 -14.58 -6.23
CA LEU A 155 -1.20 -15.37 -5.85
C LEU A 155 -1.22 -16.70 -6.61
N ARG A 156 -0.90 -16.68 -7.92
CA ARG A 156 -0.81 -17.90 -8.75
C ARG A 156 0.30 -18.85 -8.27
N ASP A 157 1.50 -18.33 -8.01
CA ASP A 157 2.62 -19.12 -7.48
C ASP A 157 2.27 -19.78 -6.14
N ALA A 158 1.51 -19.08 -5.27
CA ALA A 158 1.08 -19.62 -3.98
C ALA A 158 0.05 -20.75 -4.12
N GLU A 159 -0.92 -20.61 -5.01
CA GLU A 159 -1.91 -21.66 -5.31
C GLU A 159 -1.24 -22.92 -5.89
N GLU A 160 -0.31 -22.75 -6.83
CA GLU A 160 0.45 -23.85 -7.41
C GLU A 160 1.30 -24.60 -6.38
N GLY A 161 1.95 -23.86 -5.46
CA GLY A 161 2.72 -24.44 -4.35
C GLY A 161 1.87 -25.30 -3.43
N LEU A 162 0.70 -24.81 -3.02
CA LEU A 162 -0.27 -25.56 -2.19
C LEU A 162 -0.75 -26.84 -2.90
N HIS A 163 -1.00 -26.76 -4.21
CA HIS A 163 -1.39 -27.93 -5.01
C HIS A 163 -0.27 -28.96 -5.13
N ALA A 164 0.99 -28.52 -5.29
CA ALA A 164 2.15 -29.40 -5.34
C ALA A 164 2.38 -30.13 -4.01
N GLU A 165 2.27 -29.42 -2.88
CA GLU A 165 2.39 -29.99 -1.53
C GLU A 165 1.27 -31.03 -1.25
N HIS A 166 0.02 -30.70 -1.58
CA HIS A 166 -1.10 -31.64 -1.41
C HIS A 166 -0.94 -32.88 -2.31
N ARG A 167 -0.42 -32.73 -3.53
CA ARG A 167 -0.09 -33.88 -4.40
C ARG A 167 1.01 -34.76 -3.79
N ALA A 168 2.04 -34.16 -3.20
CA ALA A 168 3.15 -34.88 -2.58
C ALA A 168 2.75 -35.62 -1.28
N MET A 169 1.74 -35.13 -0.56
CA MET A 169 1.23 -35.76 0.68
C MET A 169 0.21 -36.89 0.45
N ARG A 170 -0.19 -37.18 -0.80
CA ARG A 170 -1.03 -38.35 -1.08
C ARG A 170 -0.19 -39.63 -0.95
N PRO A 171 -0.57 -40.58 -0.07
CA PRO A 171 0.16 -41.84 0.04
C PRO A 171 0.07 -42.61 -1.28
N ALA A 172 1.21 -43.18 -1.71
CA ALA A 172 1.25 -44.11 -2.83
C ALA A 172 0.39 -45.33 -2.47
N GLY A 173 -0.77 -45.44 -3.12
CA GLY A 173 -1.60 -46.64 -3.11
C GLY A 173 -1.03 -47.70 -4.05
#